data_AF-A0A5B7C3B6-F1
#
_entry.id   AF-A0A5B7C3B6-F1
#
_cell.length_a   1.000
_cell.length_b   1.000
_cell.length_c   1.000
_cell.angle_alpha   90.00
_cell.angle_beta   90.00
_cell.angle_gamma   90.00
#
_symmetry.space_group_name_H-M   'P 1'
#
loop_
_entity.id
_entity.type
_entity.pdbx_description
1 polymer ?
#
loop_
_entity_poly.entity_id
_entity_poly.type
_entity_poly.pdbx_seq_one_letter_code
_entity_poly.pdbx_strand_id
1 'polypeptide(L)'
;LQGREILQSTVDLVQNNLNFEVIYGDTDSIMIYSGLDDIAKAKAIAGKVIQEVNKKYRCLEIDLDGLYKRMLLLKKKKYAAVKVQFKDGTPYEVIERKGLDM
;
A
#
# COMPACT_ATOMS: atom_id res chain seq x y z
N LEU A 1 -14.89 -9.98 13.00
CA LEU A 1 -14.75 -8.61 13.54
C LEU A 1 -13.27 -8.22 13.67
N GLN A 2 -12.42 -9.10 14.22
CA GLN A 2 -10.97 -8.91 14.35
C GLN A 2 -10.24 -8.38 13.10
N GLY A 3 -10.52 -8.88 11.89
CA GLY A 3 -9.86 -8.36 10.69
C GLY A 3 -10.07 -6.87 10.44
N ARG A 4 -11.27 -6.34 10.74
CA ARG A 4 -11.55 -4.90 10.64
C ARG A 4 -10.81 -4.08 11.70
N GLU A 5 -10.71 -4.62 12.91
CA GLU A 5 -9.97 -3.99 14.01
C GLU A 5 -8.47 -3.93 13.71
N ILE A 6 -7.91 -5.00 13.13
CA ILE A 6 -6.51 -5.05 12.70
C ILE A 6 -6.26 -4.03 11.58
N LEU A 7 -7.15 -3.96 10.58
CA LEU A 7 -7.04 -2.98 9.52
C LEU A 7 -7.08 -1.55 10.08
N GLN A 8 -8.04 -1.25 10.96
CA GLN A 8 -8.15 0.08 11.57
C GLN A 8 -6.93 0.42 12.44
N SER A 9 -6.47 -0.52 13.27
CA SER A 9 -5.24 -0.37 14.07
C SER A 9 -4.00 -0.11 13.21
N THR A 10 -3.94 -0.73 12.02
CA THR A 10 -2.86 -0.49 11.05
C THR A 10 -2.97 0.92 10.45
N VAL A 11 -4.16 1.35 10.05
CA VAL A 11 -4.40 2.71 9.54
C VAL A 11 -4.02 3.76 10.59
N ASP A 12 -4.47 3.58 11.83
CA ASP A 12 -4.19 4.50 12.93
C ASP A 12 -2.69 4.59 13.23
N LEU A 13 -1.97 3.46 13.18
CA LEU A 13 -0.51 3.43 13.35
C LEU A 13 0.20 4.23 12.24
N VAL A 14 -0.21 4.03 10.98
CA VAL A 14 0.42 4.70 9.83
C VAL A 14 0.14 6.20 9.86
N GLN A 15 -1.10 6.60 10.16
CA GLN A 15 -1.49 8.01 10.16
C GLN A 15 -0.98 8.76 11.40
N ASN A 16 -1.12 8.20 12.60
CA ASN A 16 -0.87 8.95 13.84
C ASN A 16 0.55 8.76 14.41
N ASN A 17 1.17 7.58 14.22
CA ASN A 17 2.49 7.32 14.76
C ASN A 17 3.60 7.56 13.72
N LEU A 18 3.33 7.25 12.45
CA LEU A 18 4.30 7.39 11.37
C LEU A 18 4.10 8.65 10.52
N ASN A 19 2.98 9.36 10.69
CA ASN A 19 2.63 10.57 9.96
C ASN A 19 2.62 10.37 8.43
N PHE A 20 2.19 9.21 7.97
CA PHE A 20 1.99 8.93 6.54
C PHE A 20 0.50 8.94 6.18
N GLU A 21 0.20 9.33 4.94
CA GLU A 21 -1.17 9.41 4.45
C GLU A 21 -1.64 8.05 3.89
N VAL A 22 -2.68 7.48 4.49
CA VAL A 22 -3.38 6.31 3.93
C VAL A 22 -4.49 6.80 3.00
N ILE A 23 -4.39 6.47 1.72
CA ILE A 23 -5.33 6.92 0.68
C ILE A 23 -6.41 5.89 0.33
N TYR A 24 -6.20 4.63 0.69
CA TYR A 24 -7.14 3.55 0.42
C TYR A 24 -6.93 2.37 1.39
N GLY A 25 -8.00 1.62 1.65
CA GLY A 25 -7.94 0.34 2.36
C GLY A 25 -9.08 -0.59 1.96
N ASP A 26 -8.78 -1.87 1.79
CA ASP A 26 -9.75 -2.92 1.48
C ASP A 26 -9.37 -4.23 2.16
N THR A 27 -10.29 -4.77 2.98
CA THR A 27 -10.22 -6.06 3.69
C THR A 27 -8.95 -6.28 4.53
N ASP A 28 -7.82 -6.53 3.89
CA ASP A 28 -6.50 -6.86 4.43
C ASP A 28 -5.36 -6.01 3.81
N SER A 29 -5.70 -5.01 2.99
CA SER A 29 -4.76 -4.16 2.28
C SER A 29 -4.96 -2.68 2.60
N ILE A 30 -3.87 -1.92 2.62
CA ILE A 30 -3.85 -0.46 2.68
C ILE A 30 -2.95 0.09 1.57
N MET A 31 -3.22 1.31 1.13
CA MET A 31 -2.36 2.04 0.21
C MET A 31 -1.92 3.35 0.85
N ILE A 32 -0.63 3.63 0.77
CA ILE A 32 0.02 4.77 1.41
C ILE A 32 0.54 5.69 0.32
N TYR A 33 0.23 6.99 0.43
CA TYR A 33 0.80 8.00 -0.45
C TYR A 33 2.21 8.36 0.05
N SER A 34 3.23 8.00 -0.75
CA SER A 34 4.62 8.29 -0.41
C SER A 34 5.01 9.75 -0.64
N GLY A 35 4.36 10.45 -1.59
CA GLY A 35 4.75 11.80 -2.02
C GLY A 35 6.13 11.87 -2.70
N LEU A 36 6.68 10.74 -3.15
CA LEU A 36 8.03 10.63 -3.69
C LEU A 36 8.04 9.97 -5.08
N ASP A 37 8.90 10.49 -5.96
CA ASP A 37 9.18 9.89 -7.27
C ASP A 37 10.28 8.82 -7.23
N ASP A 38 11.03 8.76 -6.13
CA ASP A 38 12.13 7.82 -5.94
C ASP A 38 11.63 6.48 -5.39
N ILE A 39 11.74 5.44 -6.21
CA ILE A 39 11.35 4.06 -5.88
C ILE A 39 12.09 3.55 -4.64
N ALA A 40 13.39 3.81 -4.49
CA ALA A 40 14.16 3.30 -3.37
C ALA A 40 13.71 3.95 -2.05
N LYS A 41 13.44 5.25 -2.08
CA LYS A 41 12.88 5.95 -0.91
C LYS A 41 11.46 5.49 -0.58
N ALA A 42 10.62 5.26 -1.60
CA ALA A 42 9.28 4.71 -1.39
C ALA A 42 9.33 3.30 -0.76
N LYS A 43 10.27 2.44 -1.22
CA LYS A 43 10.51 1.13 -0.59
C LYS A 43 10.99 1.25 0.86
N ALA A 44 11.81 2.25 1.17
CA ALA A 44 12.25 2.49 2.55
C ALA A 44 11.08 2.88 3.47
N ILE A 45 10.14 3.71 2.98
CA ILE A 45 8.90 4.02 3.70
C ILE A 45 8.08 2.76 3.93
N ALA A 46 7.87 1.94 2.89
CA ALA A 46 7.14 0.69 3.00
C ALA A 46 7.79 -0.26 4.03
N GLY A 47 9.12 -0.42 4.00
CA GLY A 47 9.86 -1.23 4.95
C GLY A 47 9.69 -0.76 6.40
N LYS A 48 9.70 0.57 6.63
CA LYS A 48 9.44 1.14 7.97
C LYS A 48 8.02 0.80 8.45
N VAL A 49 7.02 0.93 7.58
CA VAL A 49 5.62 0.60 7.93
C VAL A 49 5.49 -0.89 8.24
N ILE A 50 6.01 -1.77 7.38
CA ILE A 50 5.99 -3.22 7.55
C ILE A 50 6.60 -3.61 8.89
N GLN A 51 7.78 -3.05 9.21
CA GLN A 51 8.47 -3.33 10.45
C GLN A 51 7.63 -2.96 11.69
N GLU A 52 7.01 -1.78 11.69
CA GLU A 52 6.22 -1.30 12.83
C GLU A 52 4.88 -2.05 12.98
N VAL A 53 4.27 -2.45 11.87
CA VAL A 53 3.04 -3.26 11.89
C VAL A 53 3.35 -4.68 12.38
N ASN A 54 4.38 -5.33 11.84
CA ASN A 54 4.73 -6.71 12.20
C ASN A 54 5.18 -6.83 13.67
N LYS A 55 5.76 -5.78 14.27
CA LYS A 55 6.05 -5.75 15.72
C LYS A 55 4.82 -5.92 16.60
N LYS A 56 3.63 -5.55 16.14
CA LYS A 56 2.38 -5.66 16.93
C LYS A 56 1.81 -7.08 16.94
N TYR A 57 2.21 -7.95 16.01
CA TYR A 57 1.55 -9.23 15.80
C TYR A 57 2.57 -10.38 15.75
N ARG A 58 2.29 -11.48 16.45
CA ARG A 58 3.19 -12.65 16.50
C ARG A 58 3.01 -13.61 15.33
N CYS A 59 1.78 -13.77 14.85
CA CYS A 59 1.38 -14.76 13.84
C CYS A 59 0.77 -14.14 12.58
N LEU A 60 0.90 -12.82 12.42
CA LEU A 60 0.36 -12.08 11.28
C LEU A 60 1.43 -11.11 10.79
N GLU A 61 1.63 -11.09 9.48
CA GLU A 61 2.60 -10.23 8.83
C GLU A 61 1.92 -9.48 7.67
N ILE A 62 2.35 -8.23 7.47
CA ILE A 62 2.06 -7.45 6.27
C ILE A 62 3.32 -7.37 5.41
N ASP A 63 3.15 -7.30 4.09
CA ASP A 63 4.24 -7.14 3.14
C ASP A 63 3.85 -6.14 2.04
N LEU A 64 4.84 -5.74 1.23
CA LEU A 64 4.66 -4.83 0.11
C LEU A 64 4.13 -5.58 -1.11
N ASP A 65 2.83 -5.43 -1.42
CA ASP A 65 2.24 -6.02 -2.63
C ASP A 65 2.64 -5.29 -3.93
N GLY A 66 2.85 -3.97 -3.87
CA GLY A 66 3.09 -3.19 -5.07
C GLY A 66 3.47 -1.74 -4.84
N LEU A 67 4.17 -1.18 -5.81
CA LEU A 67 4.41 0.26 -5.94
C LEU A 67 3.64 0.77 -7.15
N TYR A 68 2.97 1.91 -6.99
CA TYR A 68 2.17 2.52 -8.04
C TYR A 68 2.69 3.91 -8.34
N LYS A 69 3.05 4.15 -9.61
CA LYS A 69 3.55 5.45 -10.06
C LYS A 69 2.43 6.48 -10.18
N ARG A 70 1.25 6.01 -10.61
CA ARG A 70 0.06 6.83 -10.80
C ARG A 70 -1.15 6.01 -10.39
N MET A 71 -2.14 6.65 -9.78
CA MET A 71 -3.37 6.00 -9.39
C MET A 71 -4.56 6.93 -9.64
N LEU A 72 -5.61 6.38 -10.22
CA LEU A 72 -6.94 6.98 -10.34
C LEU A 72 -7.88 6.14 -9.48
N LEU A 73 -8.13 6.61 -8.26
CA LEU A 73 -9.08 6.01 -7.33
C LEU A 73 -10.45 6.64 -7.53
N LEU A 74 -11.43 5.88 -8.02
CA LEU A 74 -12.77 6.41 -8.32
C LEU A 74 -13.75 6.17 -7.17
N LYS A 75 -13.89 4.90 -6.77
CA LYS A 75 -14.80 4.43 -5.71
C LYS A 75 -14.18 3.23 -5.01
N LYS A 76 -14.81 2.81 -3.91
CA LYS A 76 -14.46 1.56 -3.23
C LYS A 76 -14.46 0.41 -4.25
N LYS A 77 -13.36 -0.35 -4.30
CA LYS A 77 -13.09 -1.45 -5.25
C LYS A 77 -13.05 -1.06 -6.74
N LYS A 78 -13.01 0.24 -7.07
CA LYS A 78 -12.93 0.76 -8.45
C LYS A 78 -11.74 1.71 -8.61
N TYR A 79 -10.65 1.21 -9.19
CA TYR A 79 -9.45 2.01 -9.48
C TYR A 79 -8.70 1.55 -10.75
N ALA A 80 -7.94 2.48 -11.33
CA ALA A 80 -6.88 2.18 -12.29
C ALA A 80 -5.55 2.69 -11.74
N ALA A 81 -4.47 1.94 -11.91
CA ALA A 81 -3.15 2.35 -11.46
C ALA A 81 -2.06 1.89 -12.42
N VAL A 82 -0.92 2.59 -12.42
CA VAL A 82 0.29 2.19 -13.11
C VAL A 82 1.21 1.53 -12.08
N LYS A 83 1.19 0.20 -12.03
CA LYS A 83 2.02 -0.62 -11.12
C LYS A 83 3.44 -0.70 -11.69
N VAL A 84 4.42 -0.53 -10.81
CA VAL A 84 5.84 -0.71 -11.13
C VAL A 84 6.23 -2.15 -10.79
N GLN A 85 6.70 -2.88 -11.79
CA GLN A 85 7.25 -4.22 -11.65
C GLN A 85 8.73 -4.22 -12.03
N PHE A 86 9.47 -5.26 -11.63
CA PHE A 86 10.89 -5.38 -11.91
C PHE A 86 11.14 -6.66 -12.72
N LYS A 87 11.84 -6.54 -13.83
CA LYS A 87 12.35 -7.67 -14.62
C LYS A 87 13.86 -7.52 -14.73
N ASP A 88 14.59 -8.50 -14.20
CA ASP A 88 16.06 -8.50 -14.20
C ASP A 88 16.66 -7.22 -13.60
N GLY A 89 16.04 -6.70 -12.53
CA GLY A 89 16.44 -5.45 -11.86
C GLY A 89 15.98 -4.16 -12.55
N THR A 90 15.43 -4.25 -13.77
CA THR A 90 14.94 -3.09 -14.52
C THR A 90 13.46 -2.85 -14.23
N PRO A 91 13.06 -1.64 -13.80
CA PRO A 91 11.65 -1.32 -13.58
C PRO A 91 10.90 -1.19 -14.91
N TYR A 92 9.68 -1.74 -14.96
CA TYR A 92 8.73 -1.54 -16.05
C TYR A 92 7.32 -1.28 -15.51
N GLU A 93 6.49 -0.64 -16.32
CA GLU A 93 5.15 -0.18 -15.94
C GLU A 93 4.06 -1.12 -16.48
N VAL A 94 3.09 -1.46 -15.63
CA VAL A 94 1.92 -2.27 -15.99
C VAL A 94 0.66 -1.54 -15.55
N ILE A 95 -0.36 -1.48 -16.42
CA ILE A 95 -1.66 -0.91 -16.05
C ILE A 95 -2.47 -1.96 -15.29
N GLU A 96 -2.77 -1.68 -14.03
CA GLU A 96 -3.69 -2.44 -13.19
C GLU A 96 -5.07 -1.77 -13.22
N ARG A 97 -6.13 -2.57 -13.44
CA ARG A 97 -7.52 -2.11 -13.42
C ARG A 97 -8.32 -3.03 -12.51
N LYS A 98 -9.02 -2.46 -11.53
CA LYS A 98 -9.87 -3.21 -10.60
C LYS A 98 -11.27 -2.60 -10.58
N GLY A 99 -12.28 -3.42 -10.85
CA GLY A 99 -13.70 -3.04 -10.80
C GLY A 99 -14.13 -1.95 -11.79
N LEU A 100 -13.33 -1.71 -12.83
CA LEU A 100 -13.69 -0.80 -13.92
C LEU A 100 -14.39 -1.60 -15.01
N ASP A 101 -15.58 -1.12 -15.39
CA ASP A 101 -16.34 -1.64 -16.52
C ASP A 101 -15.64 -1.09 -17.79
N MET A 102 -15.21 -2.00 -18.68
CA MET A 102 -14.58 -1.67 -19.96
C MET A 102 -15.63 -1.42 -21.04
#